data_AF-A0A816HXE8-F1
#
_entry.id   AF-A0A816HXE8-F1
#
_cell.length_a   1.000
_cell.length_b   1.000
_cell.length_c   1.000
_cell.angle_alpha   90.00
_cell.angle_beta   90.00
_cell.angle_gamma   90.00
#
_symmetry.space_group_name_H-M   'P 1'
#
loop_
_entity.id
_entity.type
_entity.pdbx_description
1 polymer ?
#
loop_
_entity_poly.entity_id
_entity_poly.type
_entity_poly.pdbx_seq_one_letter_code
_entity_poly.pdbx_strand_id
1 'polypeptide(L)'
;MGLVLYAYYNTCDPFTAGRIKNIDQSLPYFIMETLGDKKGVPGLFLACVFSGTLSTISSGLNNKKLDKKQQGYLSQWASIIVGVIIVLLTYVISYLGPIVNAGVSLTNALCGPIMGVFFLGLFVPRANRIGAIVGFFISLILQLWIFI
;
A
#
# COMPACT_ATOMS: atom_id res chain seq x y z
N MET A 1 -1.51 6.64 12.95
CA MET A 1 -1.90 7.75 12.04
C MET A 1 -3.37 8.11 12.19
N GLY A 2 -4.31 7.20 11.98
CA GLY A 2 -5.75 7.48 12.14
C GLY A 2 -6.15 8.05 13.52
N LEU A 3 -5.57 7.53 14.61
CA LEU A 3 -5.86 8.02 15.97
C LEU A 3 -5.40 9.47 16.20
N VAL A 4 -4.25 9.86 15.63
CA VAL A 4 -3.69 11.22 15.73
C VAL A 4 -4.50 12.19 14.89
N LEU A 5 -4.90 11.77 13.68
CA LEU A 5 -5.78 12.54 12.81
C LEU A 5 -7.14 12.78 13.48
N TYR A 6 -7.71 11.74 14.10
CA TYR A 6 -8.96 11.82 14.85
C TYR A 6 -8.86 12.76 16.05
N ALA A 7 -7.78 12.67 16.83
CA ALA A 7 -7.56 13.57 17.96
C ALA A 7 -7.40 15.03 17.52
N TYR A 8 -6.82 15.28 16.34
CA TYR A 8 -6.59 16.62 15.81
C TYR A 8 -7.84 17.25 15.16
N TYR A 9 -8.63 16.46 14.42
CA TYR A 9 -9.82 16.93 13.71
C TYR A 9 -11.15 16.70 14.43
N ASN A 10 -11.11 16.29 15.71
CA ASN A 10 -12.28 15.97 16.53
C ASN A 10 -13.38 17.06 16.51
N THR A 11 -12.98 18.33 16.40
CA THR A 11 -13.92 19.47 16.38
C THR A 11 -14.19 20.06 14.99
N CYS A 12 -13.38 19.74 13.98
CA CYS A 12 -13.55 20.29 12.63
C CYS A 12 -12.92 19.38 11.58
N ASP A 13 -13.73 18.50 10.99
CA ASP A 13 -13.27 17.56 9.97
C ASP A 13 -13.02 18.28 8.63
N PRO A 14 -11.82 18.15 8.02
CA PRO A 14 -11.48 18.81 6.77
C PRO A 14 -12.23 18.22 5.56
N PHE A 15 -12.81 17.03 5.72
CA PHE A 15 -13.69 16.39 4.77
C PHE A 15 -15.07 17.07 4.73
N THR A 16 -15.71 17.26 5.89
CA THR A 16 -17.02 17.92 6.00
C THR A 16 -16.93 19.43 5.74
N ALA A 17 -15.78 20.04 6.07
CA ALA A 17 -15.49 21.44 5.76
C ALA A 17 -15.23 21.71 4.27
N GLY A 18 -15.27 20.68 3.40
CA GLY A 18 -15.12 20.82 1.95
C GLY A 18 -13.71 21.18 1.48
N ARG A 19 -12.71 21.10 2.37
CA ARG A 19 -11.30 21.40 2.00
C ARG A 19 -10.62 20.24 1.28
N ILE A 20 -11.18 19.04 1.38
CA ILE A 20 -10.65 17.81 0.79
C ILE A 20 -11.75 17.12 -0.01
N LYS A 21 -11.45 16.78 -1.28
CA LYS A 21 -12.41 16.10 -2.18
C LYS A 21 -12.44 14.58 -1.98
N ASN A 22 -11.31 13.98 -1.59
CA ASN A 22 -11.15 12.54 -1.43
C ASN A 22 -10.48 12.20 -0.09
N ILE A 23 -10.98 11.16 0.59
CA ILE A 23 -10.50 10.79 1.94
C ILE A 23 -9.01 10.37 1.95
N ASP A 24 -8.49 9.90 0.81
CA ASP A 24 -7.10 9.48 0.62
C ASP A 24 -6.09 10.64 0.69
N GLN A 25 -6.57 11.88 0.51
CA GLN A 25 -5.75 13.10 0.58
C GLN A 25 -5.66 13.69 1.99
N SER A 26 -6.31 13.08 2.98
CA SER A 26 -6.31 13.54 4.37
C SER A 26 -4.92 13.59 4.99
N LEU A 27 -4.09 12.57 4.76
CA LEU A 27 -2.73 12.47 5.27
C LEU A 27 -1.80 13.57 4.71
N PRO A 28 -1.67 13.75 3.37
CA PRO A 28 -0.83 14.82 2.83
C PRO A 28 -1.35 16.21 3.21
N TYR A 29 -2.68 16.39 3.32
CA TYR A 29 -3.27 17.66 3.77
C TYR A 29 -2.88 18.00 5.20
N PHE A 30 -2.99 17.04 6.13
CA PHE A 30 -2.60 17.22 7.53
C PHE A 30 -1.10 17.56 7.69
N ILE A 31 -0.24 16.94 6.88
CA ILE A 31 1.20 17.22 6.88
C ILE A 31 1.48 18.62 6.36
N MET A 32 0.78 19.06 5.30
CA MET A 32 0.92 20.42 4.78
C MET A 32 0.42 21.48 5.78
N GLU A 33 -0.65 21.20 6.52
CA GLU A 33 -1.19 22.13 7.52
C GLU A 33 -0.32 22.22 8.77
N THR A 34 0.21 21.09 9.25
CA THR A 34 0.99 21.04 10.51
C THR A 34 2.47 21.36 10.31
N LEU A 35 3.06 20.93 9.17
CA LEU A 35 4.49 21.07 8.88
C LEU A 35 4.78 22.02 7.71
N GLY A 36 3.77 22.69 7.15
CA GLY A 36 3.93 23.67 6.06
C GLY A 36 4.79 24.88 6.45
N ASP A 37 4.85 25.22 7.74
CA ASP A 37 5.69 26.30 8.25
C ASP A 37 7.19 26.03 8.06
N LYS A 38 7.59 24.74 8.12
CA LYS A 38 8.97 24.30 7.91
C LYS A 38 9.18 23.85 6.46
N LYS A 39 9.64 24.78 5.62
CA LYS A 39 10.04 24.52 4.22
C LYS A 39 10.97 23.30 4.14
N GLY A 40 10.57 22.31 3.34
CA GLY A 40 11.33 21.08 3.07
C GLY A 40 10.82 19.83 3.78
N VAL A 41 10.14 19.94 4.92
CA VAL A 41 9.66 18.75 5.66
C VAL A 41 8.56 17.99 4.92
N PRO A 42 7.54 18.64 4.31
CA PRO A 42 6.56 17.95 3.48
C PRO A 42 7.20 17.27 2.25
N GLY A 43 8.24 17.88 1.68
CA GLY A 43 9.00 17.32 0.56
C GLY A 43 9.81 16.08 0.96
N LEU A 44 10.42 16.11 2.15
CA LEU A 44 11.12 14.96 2.71
C LEU A 44 10.15 13.78 2.94
N PHE A 45 8.96 14.05 3.47
CA PHE A 45 7.93 13.02 3.67
C PHE A 45 7.55 12.35 2.35
N LEU A 46 7.24 13.14 1.31
CA LEU A 46 6.93 12.60 -0.02
C LEU A 46 8.11 11.80 -0.59
N ALA A 47 9.35 12.30 -0.46
CA ALA A 47 10.55 11.59 -0.91
C ALA A 47 10.70 10.21 -0.24
N CYS A 48 10.45 10.11 1.08
CA CYS A 48 10.48 8.85 1.80
C CYS A 48 9.41 7.87 1.30
N VAL A 49 8.17 8.33 1.09
CA VAL A 49 7.08 7.48 0.59
C VAL A 49 7.41 6.92 -0.80
N PHE A 50 7.86 7.78 -1.73
CA PHE A 50 8.24 7.32 -3.06
C PHE A 50 9.45 6.38 -3.03
N SER A 51 10.45 6.64 -2.19
CA SER A 51 11.61 5.78 -2.02
C SER A 51 11.23 4.39 -1.51
N GLY A 52 10.32 4.29 -0.53
CA GLY A 52 9.82 3.02 -0.02
C GLY A 52 9.10 2.19 -1.09
N THR A 53 8.26 2.84 -1.90
CA THR A 53 7.56 2.18 -3.01
C THR A 53 8.55 1.68 -4.07
N LEU A 54 9.53 2.51 -4.46
CA LEU A 54 10.56 2.13 -5.43
C LEU A 54 11.43 0.97 -4.93
N SER A 55 11.78 0.93 -3.65
CA SER A 55 12.55 -0.17 -3.04
C SER A 55 11.80 -1.50 -3.09
N THR A 56 10.48 -1.47 -2.88
CA THR A 56 9.63 -2.67 -2.95
C THR A 56 9.57 -3.20 -4.38
N ILE A 57 9.37 -2.32 -5.37
CA ILE A 57 9.32 -2.71 -6.79
C ILE A 57 10.67 -3.28 -7.23
N SER A 58 11.78 -2.64 -6.85
CA SER A 58 13.13 -3.11 -7.16
C SER A 58 13.41 -4.50 -6.55
N SER A 59 13.00 -4.73 -5.30
CA SER A 59 13.15 -6.02 -4.62
C SER A 59 12.30 -7.12 -5.26
N GLY A 60 11.07 -6.80 -5.68
CA GLY A 60 10.18 -7.74 -6.36
C GLY A 60 10.69 -8.19 -7.74
N LEU A 61 11.51 -7.37 -8.40
CA LEU A 61 12.12 -7.66 -9.70
C LEU A 61 13.52 -8.28 -9.59
N ASN A 62 14.01 -8.56 -8.38
CA ASN A 62 15.36 -9.04 -8.14
C ASN A 62 15.54 -10.51 -8.56
N ASN A 63 15.86 -10.73 -9.84
CA ASN A 63 16.21 -12.04 -10.37
C ASN A 63 17.72 -12.30 -10.28
N LYS A 64 18.12 -13.27 -9.45
CA LYS A 64 19.51 -13.71 -9.23
C LYS A 64 20.30 -14.14 -10.49
N LYS A 65 19.64 -14.19 -11.65
CA LYS A 65 20.21 -14.59 -12.96
C LYS A 65 20.54 -13.42 -13.89
N LEU A 66 20.20 -12.17 -13.54
CA LEU A 66 20.52 -11.00 -14.36
C LEU A 66 21.83 -10.33 -13.92
N ASP A 67 22.60 -9.85 -14.90
CA ASP A 67 23.80 -9.05 -14.68
C ASP A 67 23.49 -7.75 -13.91
N LYS A 68 24.35 -7.37 -12.95
CA LYS A 68 24.09 -6.27 -11.99
C LYS A 68 23.84 -4.92 -12.67
N LYS A 69 24.46 -4.66 -13.83
CA LYS A 69 24.23 -3.42 -14.60
C LYS A 69 22.87 -3.44 -15.29
N GLN A 70 22.53 -4.54 -15.97
CA GLN A 70 21.27 -4.70 -16.67
C GLN A 70 20.07 -4.73 -15.72
N GLN A 71 20.28 -5.23 -14.50
CA GLN A 71 19.29 -5.30 -13.43
C GLN A 71 18.91 -3.91 -12.87
N GLY A 72 19.89 -3.01 -12.75
CA GLY A 72 19.65 -1.61 -12.34
C GLY A 72 18.74 -0.89 -13.33
N TYR A 73 19.09 -0.92 -14.62
CA TYR A 73 18.27 -0.30 -15.67
C TYR A 73 16.88 -0.95 -15.80
N LEU A 74 16.78 -2.28 -15.73
CA LEU A 74 15.49 -2.97 -15.82
C LEU A 74 14.57 -2.63 -14.64
N SER A 75 15.10 -2.53 -13.42
CA SER A 75 14.33 -2.15 -12.23
C SER A 75 13.80 -0.71 -12.32
N GLN A 76 14.59 0.20 -12.90
CA GLN A 76 14.22 1.60 -13.08
C GLN A 76 13.11 1.73 -14.14
N TRP A 77 13.26 1.09 -15.30
CA TRP A 77 12.24 1.10 -16.36
C TRP A 77 10.94 0.42 -15.92
N ALA A 78 11.02 -0.72 -15.23
CA ALA A 78 9.85 -1.40 -14.71
C ALA A 78 9.10 -0.55 -13.68
N SER A 79 9.82 0.17 -12.81
CA SER A 79 9.18 1.09 -11.84
C SER A 79 8.44 2.23 -12.53
N ILE A 80 9.00 2.78 -13.62
CA ILE A 80 8.35 3.83 -14.41
C ILE A 80 7.09 3.27 -15.08
N ILE A 81 7.17 2.11 -15.74
CA ILE A 81 6.02 1.50 -16.44
C ILE A 81 4.90 1.17 -15.45
N VAL A 82 5.23 0.55 -14.32
CA VAL A 82 4.26 0.24 -13.25
C VAL A 82 3.63 1.51 -12.70
N GLY A 83 4.43 2.56 -12.45
CA GLY A 83 3.91 3.85 -12.01
C GLY A 83 2.93 4.49 -13.00
N VAL A 84 3.26 4.49 -14.30
CA VAL A 84 2.38 5.00 -15.36
C VAL A 84 1.07 4.21 -15.42
N ILE A 85 1.13 2.88 -15.35
CA ILE A 85 -0.07 2.02 -15.33
C ILE A 85 -0.95 2.34 -14.12
N ILE A 86 -0.36 2.49 -12.93
CA ILE A 86 -1.10 2.82 -11.70
C ILE A 86 -1.78 4.19 -11.80
N VAL A 87 -1.09 5.21 -12.35
CA VAL A 87 -1.67 6.55 -12.53
C VAL A 87 -2.84 6.52 -13.51
N LEU A 88 -2.70 5.81 -14.63
CA LEU A 88 -3.78 5.60 -15.60
C LEU A 88 -4.97 4.88 -14.95
N LEU A 89 -4.71 3.84 -14.16
CA LEU A 89 -5.75 3.09 -13.47
C LEU A 89 -6.46 3.94 -12.40
N THR A 90 -5.70 4.74 -11.65
CA THR A 90 -6.24 5.67 -10.64
C THR A 90 -7.15 6.73 -11.28
N TYR A 91 -6.79 7.21 -12.48
CA TYR A 91 -7.63 8.13 -13.24
C TYR A 91 -8.98 7.50 -13.61
N VAL A 92 -8.97 6.23 -14.05
CA VAL A 92 -10.20 5.48 -14.35
C VAL A 92 -11.05 5.26 -13.08
N ILE A 93 -10.41 4.92 -11.96
CA ILE A 93 -11.09 4.74 -10.66
C ILE A 93 -11.76 6.04 -10.19
N SER A 94 -11.23 7.21 -10.55
CA SER A 94 -11.83 8.50 -10.17
C SER A 94 -13.24 8.74 -10.77
N TYR A 95 -13.64 7.95 -11.78
CA TYR A 95 -14.98 7.99 -12.37
C TYR A 95 -15.93 6.93 -11.80
N LEU A 96 -15.41 5.96 -11.06
CA LEU A 96 -16.15 4.81 -10.56
C LEU A 96 -16.19 4.89 -9.02
N GLY A 97 -17.34 5.25 -8.45
CA GLY A 97 -17.53 5.54 -7.01
C GLY A 97 -16.92 4.53 -6.00
N PRO A 98 -17.70 3.77 -5.21
CA PRO A 98 -17.17 3.03 -4.05
C PRO A 98 -16.19 1.87 -4.32
N ILE A 99 -15.62 1.75 -5.53
CA ILE A 99 -14.68 0.68 -5.92
C ILE A 99 -13.35 0.78 -5.14
N VAL A 100 -12.95 1.96 -4.70
CA VAL A 100 -11.73 2.13 -3.87
C VAL A 100 -11.82 1.31 -2.58
N ASN A 101 -12.98 1.32 -1.91
CA ASN A 101 -13.19 0.50 -0.70
C ASN A 101 -13.12 -1.01 -1.02
N ALA A 102 -13.58 -1.44 -2.19
CA ALA A 102 -13.42 -2.82 -2.65
C ALA A 102 -11.95 -3.17 -2.91
N GLY A 103 -11.18 -2.26 -3.51
CA GLY A 103 -9.73 -2.43 -3.76
C GLY A 103 -8.89 -2.53 -2.48
N VAL A 104 -9.19 -1.70 -1.48
CA VAL A 104 -8.55 -1.78 -0.16
C VAL A 104 -8.90 -3.10 0.54
N SER A 105 -10.15 -3.54 0.43
CA SER A 105 -10.60 -4.82 1.00
C SER A 105 -9.89 -6.01 0.35
N LEU A 106 -9.68 -5.98 -0.96
CA LEU A 106 -8.90 -7.00 -1.69
C LEU A 106 -7.42 -6.99 -1.29
N THR A 107 -6.84 -5.82 -1.10
CA THR A 107 -5.44 -5.71 -0.66
C THR A 107 -5.26 -6.30 0.74
N ASN A 108 -6.17 -5.99 1.66
CA ASN A 108 -6.20 -6.56 3.01
C ASN A 108 -6.44 -8.07 2.99
N ALA A 109 -7.31 -8.53 2.10
CA ALA A 109 -7.61 -9.94 1.89
C ALA A 109 -6.41 -10.77 1.41
N LEU A 110 -5.55 -10.18 0.59
CA LEU A 110 -4.34 -10.87 0.10
C LEU A 110 -3.20 -10.79 1.13
N CYS A 111 -3.04 -9.67 1.81
CA CYS A 111 -1.94 -9.47 2.76
C CYS A 111 -2.12 -10.28 4.06
N GLY A 112 -3.37 -10.45 4.53
CA GLY A 112 -3.68 -11.19 5.76
C GLY A 112 -3.18 -12.64 5.77
N PRO A 113 -3.54 -13.49 4.79
CA PRO A 113 -3.08 -14.87 4.70
C PRO A 113 -1.55 -14.99 4.59
N ILE A 114 -0.91 -14.10 3.82
CA ILE A 114 0.54 -14.09 3.67
C ILE A 114 1.22 -13.82 5.01
N MET A 115 0.74 -12.81 5.74
CA MET A 115 1.24 -12.49 7.07
C MET A 115 0.99 -13.66 8.05
N GLY A 116 -0.18 -14.30 7.98
CA GLY A 116 -0.51 -15.46 8.81
C GLY A 116 0.44 -16.65 8.58
N VAL A 117 0.76 -16.96 7.33
CA VAL A 117 1.74 -18.00 6.98
C VAL A 117 3.15 -17.64 7.45
N PHE A 118 3.53 -16.36 7.38
CA PHE A 118 4.80 -15.89 7.90
C PHE A 118 4.90 -16.04 9.42
N PHE A 119 3.86 -15.65 10.16
CA PHE A 119 3.78 -15.85 11.61
C PHE A 119 3.82 -17.34 11.99
N LEU A 120 3.13 -18.21 11.24
CA LEU A 120 3.19 -19.66 11.44
C LEU A 120 4.62 -20.18 11.33
N GLY A 121 5.39 -19.69 10.36
CA GLY A 121 6.80 -20.04 10.18
C GLY A 121 7.73 -19.50 11.28
N LEU A 122 7.41 -18.35 11.87
CA LEU A 122 8.20 -17.77 12.97
C LEU A 122 7.97 -18.44 14.33
N PHE A 123 6.71 -18.75 14.68
CA PHE A 123 6.36 -19.25 16.00
C PHE A 123 6.33 -20.78 16.10
N VAL A 124 6.16 -21.48 14.98
CA VAL A 124 6.10 -22.95 14.97
C VAL A 124 7.32 -23.51 14.24
N PRO A 125 8.38 -23.94 14.96
CA PRO A 125 9.57 -24.55 14.34
C PRO A 125 9.29 -25.88 13.62
N ARG A 126 8.08 -26.43 13.77
CA ARG A 126 7.56 -27.61 13.06
C ARG A 126 6.65 -27.27 11.86
N ALA A 127 6.63 -26.02 11.39
CA ALA A 127 5.79 -25.62 10.28
C ALA A 127 6.14 -26.40 8.99
N ASN A 128 5.22 -27.24 8.54
CA ASN A 128 5.35 -28.03 7.32
C ASN A 128 4.90 -27.24 6.08
N ARG A 129 5.61 -27.42 4.97
CA ARG A 129 5.32 -26.73 3.69
C ARG A 129 3.89 -26.98 3.18
N ILE A 130 3.39 -28.21 3.38
CA ILE A 130 2.02 -28.59 2.99
C ILE A 130 0.99 -27.82 3.83
N GLY A 131 1.22 -27.68 5.14
CA GLY A 131 0.34 -26.91 6.03
C GLY A 131 0.30 -25.42 5.69
N ALA A 132 1.44 -24.84 5.30
CA ALA A 132 1.50 -23.45 4.83
C ALA A 132 0.70 -23.24 3.53
N ILE A 133 0.82 -24.16 2.56
CA ILE A 133 0.10 -24.08 1.29
C ILE A 133 -1.41 -24.29 1.51
N VAL A 134 -1.79 -25.32 2.25
CA VAL A 134 -3.20 -25.62 2.55
C VAL A 134 -3.84 -24.48 3.35
N GLY A 135 -3.15 -23.93 4.35
CA GLY A 135 -3.61 -22.78 5.12
C GLY A 135 -3.81 -21.52 4.27
N PHE A 136 -2.92 -21.27 3.31
CA PHE A 136 -3.06 -20.16 2.36
C PHE A 136 -4.32 -20.31 1.49
N PHE A 137 -4.55 -21.49 0.90
CA PHE A 137 -5.75 -21.73 0.08
C PHE A 137 -7.05 -21.68 0.88
N ILE A 138 -7.08 -22.27 2.07
CA ILE A 138 -8.27 -22.22 2.95
C ILE A 138 -8.59 -20.77 3.32
N SER A 139 -7.57 -19.95 3.61
CA SER A 139 -7.78 -18.54 3.96
C SER A 139 -8.35 -17.75 2.78
N LEU A 140 -7.88 -17.98 1.54
CA LEU A 140 -8.45 -17.35 0.35
C LEU A 140 -9.91 -17.75 0.11
N ILE A 141 -10.25 -19.03 0.33
CA ILE A 141 -11.63 -19.52 0.21
C ILE A 141 -12.54 -18.86 1.25
N LEU A 142 -12.09 -18.77 2.51
CA LEU A 142 -12.83 -18.11 3.57
C LEU A 142 -13.02 -16.61 3.28
N GLN A 143 -12.00 -15.95 2.73
CA GLN A 143 -12.08 -14.53 2.42
C GLN A 143 -13.03 -14.25 1.25
N LEU A 144 -13.05 -15.13 0.24
CA LEU A 144 -14.05 -15.10 -0.82
C LEU A 144 -15.47 -15.35 -0.29
N TRP A 145 -15.62 -16.24 0.70
CA TRP A 145 -16.92 -16.52 1.32
C TRP A 145 -17.45 -15.34 2.14
N ILE A 146 -16.57 -14.60 2.84
CA ILE A 146 -16.94 -13.39 3.59
C ILE A 146 -17.23 -12.20 2.66
N PHE A 147 -16.66 -12.20 1.46
CA PHE A 147 -16.86 -11.16 0.46
C PHE A 147 -18.17 -11.31 -0.33
N ILE A 148 -18.68 -12.55 -0.45
CA ILE A 148 -19.98 -12.88 -1.04
C ILE A 148 -21.11 -12.50 -0.08
#